data_AF-C4IHP4-F1
#
_entry.id   AF-C4IHP4-F1
#
_cell.length_a   1.000
_cell.length_b   1.000
_cell.length_c   1.000
_cell.angle_alpha   90.00
_cell.angle_beta   90.00
_cell.angle_gamma   90.00
#
_symmetry.space_group_name_H-M   'P 1'
#
loop_
_entity.id
_entity.type
_entity.pdbx_description
1 polymer ?
#
loop_
_entity_poly.entity_id
_entity_poly.type
_entity_poly.pdbx_seq_one_letter_code
_entity_poly.pdbx_strand_id
1 'polypeptide(L)'
;MIRKLILTTVLMLSVFTIVSCGSKKKTESDSNTPPVTDSSSSSSTNTESNKNDDDKKNETENKSETESKPQSNAKDTDSKIKFSIYKIDENSLEPNEVSSISLDSSLSLNDKLNQLSNAVSKTNFDGLTLQVKSIDTINGKKVATINLVDSGDKTWVPKFQGSTGGQVTANTLIENFLQSNNKSNVDWIDGVKFLYNNETIEYDHVSELSEVHYK
;
A
#
# COMPACT_ATOMS: atom_id res chain seq x y z
N MET A 1 39.70 -12.88 36.23
CA MET A 1 39.17 -11.71 36.97
C MET A 1 39.98 -10.48 36.57
N ILE A 2 39.34 -9.43 36.03
CA ILE A 2 39.81 -8.04 35.89
C ILE A 2 38.52 -7.27 35.55
N ARG A 3 37.89 -6.67 36.56
CA ARG A 3 37.95 -5.25 36.93
C ARG A 3 37.36 -4.31 35.86
N LYS A 4 36.23 -3.71 36.24
CA LYS A 4 35.41 -2.76 35.49
C LYS A 4 36.17 -1.45 35.22
N LEU A 5 35.80 -0.74 34.17
CA LEU A 5 35.87 0.72 34.16
C LEU A 5 34.62 1.26 33.46
N ILE A 6 33.77 1.92 34.23
CA ILE A 6 32.60 2.66 33.75
C ILE A 6 33.08 4.08 33.51
N LEU A 7 32.88 4.62 32.31
CA LEU A 7 33.07 6.05 32.06
C LEU A 7 31.76 6.65 31.54
N THR A 8 30.99 7.22 32.46
CA THR A 8 29.84 8.07 32.16
C THR A 8 30.33 9.44 31.69
N THR A 9 30.02 9.83 30.47
CA THR A 9 30.26 11.20 29.98
C THR A 9 28.96 11.99 29.92
N VAL A 10 29.02 13.25 30.33
CA VAL A 10 27.88 14.05 30.76
C VAL A 10 27.20 14.79 29.61
N LEU A 11 25.87 14.76 29.65
CA LEU A 11 24.90 15.63 29.00
C LEU A 11 25.38 17.09 28.79
N MET A 12 25.31 17.60 27.56
CA MET A 12 25.36 19.04 27.27
C MET A 12 24.16 19.44 26.41
N LEU A 13 23.20 20.14 27.04
CA LEU A 13 22.11 20.81 26.33
C LEU A 13 22.64 22.09 25.70
N SER A 14 22.47 22.24 24.39
CA SER A 14 22.56 23.54 23.70
C SER A 14 21.20 23.88 23.09
N VAL A 15 20.38 24.58 23.86
CA VAL A 15 19.12 25.17 23.37
C VAL A 15 19.44 26.43 22.59
N PHE A 16 19.20 26.43 21.28
CA PHE A 16 19.20 27.64 20.45
C PHE A 16 17.77 28.00 20.03
N THR A 17 17.14 28.89 20.80
CA THR A 17 15.87 29.52 20.43
C THR A 17 16.13 30.85 19.72
N ILE A 18 16.07 30.86 18.40
CA ILE A 18 16.00 32.11 17.62
C ILE A 18 14.55 32.36 17.18
N VAL A 19 13.94 33.36 17.82
CA VAL A 19 12.61 33.87 17.47
C VAL A 19 12.73 34.75 16.23
N SER A 20 12.03 34.40 15.14
CA SER A 20 11.86 35.28 13.99
C SER A 20 10.41 35.77 13.92
N CYS A 21 10.21 37.08 13.95
CA CYS A 21 8.90 37.72 13.90
C CYS A 21 8.95 39.02 13.09
N GLY A 22 8.03 39.17 12.14
CA GLY A 22 7.88 40.33 11.25
C GLY A 22 7.60 39.88 9.81
N SER A 23 6.53 40.28 9.13
CA SER A 23 5.82 41.58 9.21
C SER A 23 4.27 41.48 9.11
N LYS A 24 3.59 42.64 9.17
CA LYS A 24 2.18 42.80 9.53
C LYS A 24 1.20 43.06 8.35
N LYS A 25 -0.04 42.57 8.52
CA LYS A 25 -1.38 43.14 8.15
C LYS A 25 -1.56 44.06 6.92
N LYS A 26 -2.54 43.71 6.05
CA LYS A 26 -3.87 44.37 5.80
C LYS A 26 -4.68 43.53 4.76
N THR A 27 -6.00 43.62 4.51
CA THR A 27 -7.17 44.38 5.04
C THR A 27 -8.45 43.50 5.02
N GLU A 28 -9.59 44.02 5.47
CA GLU A 28 -10.96 43.47 5.32
C GLU A 28 -11.75 44.14 4.15
N SER A 29 -13.05 43.81 4.05
CA SER A 29 -14.10 44.27 3.12
C SER A 29 -14.12 43.64 1.70
N ASP A 30 -15.27 43.29 1.09
CA ASP A 30 -16.66 43.44 1.55
C ASP A 30 -17.64 42.39 0.96
N SER A 31 -18.89 42.46 1.42
CA SER A 31 -20.09 41.68 1.12
C SER A 31 -20.53 41.60 -0.38
N ASN A 32 -21.06 40.44 -0.81
CA ASN A 32 -22.48 40.23 -1.22
C ASN A 32 -22.74 38.95 -2.06
N THR A 33 -23.92 38.37 -1.87
CA THR A 33 -24.51 37.17 -2.54
C THR A 33 -26.05 37.31 -2.49
N PRO A 34 -26.90 36.79 -3.40
CA PRO A 34 -26.75 36.35 -4.81
C PRO A 34 -27.69 37.20 -5.75
N PRO A 35 -28.09 36.74 -6.95
CA PRO A 35 -29.25 35.84 -7.04
C PRO A 35 -29.13 34.66 -8.04
N VAL A 36 -30.02 33.69 -7.89
CA VAL A 36 -30.30 32.55 -8.79
C VAL A 36 -31.25 32.93 -9.93
N THR A 37 -31.12 32.34 -11.12
CA THR A 37 -32.05 31.28 -11.65
C THR A 37 -31.71 30.75 -13.07
N ASP A 38 -31.97 29.45 -13.23
CA ASP A 38 -32.51 28.71 -14.40
C ASP A 38 -31.86 28.62 -15.80
N SER A 39 -31.44 27.37 -16.08
CA SER A 39 -31.87 26.52 -17.21
C SER A 39 -31.62 26.92 -18.67
N SER A 40 -30.78 26.13 -19.36
CA SER A 40 -31.13 25.59 -20.70
C SER A 40 -30.39 24.27 -21.00
N SER A 41 -31.12 23.28 -21.51
CA SER A 41 -30.59 22.00 -22.04
C SER A 41 -30.24 22.12 -23.53
N SER A 42 -29.25 21.38 -24.03
CA SER A 42 -29.27 20.92 -25.44
C SER A 42 -28.30 19.78 -25.78
N SER A 43 -28.83 18.73 -26.44
CA SER A 43 -28.14 17.78 -27.35
C SER A 43 -27.11 16.80 -26.72
N SER A 44 -26.96 15.51 -27.06
CA SER A 44 -27.53 14.60 -28.09
C SER A 44 -27.54 13.13 -27.53
N THR A 45 -27.91 12.00 -28.19
CA THR A 45 -28.29 11.67 -29.59
C THR A 45 -29.11 10.35 -29.65
N ASN A 46 -29.84 10.16 -30.76
CA ASN A 46 -30.11 8.94 -31.57
C ASN A 46 -29.33 7.62 -31.26
N THR A 47 -29.82 6.40 -31.58
CA THR A 47 -31.10 5.89 -32.12
C THR A 47 -31.18 4.36 -31.87
N GLU A 48 -32.39 3.79 -31.90
CA GLU A 48 -32.71 2.40 -31.57
C GLU A 48 -32.72 1.42 -32.77
N SER A 49 -32.59 0.11 -32.44
CA SER A 49 -33.25 -1.05 -33.09
C SER A 49 -32.68 -1.76 -34.35
N ASN A 50 -32.83 -3.11 -34.28
CA ASN A 50 -33.17 -4.06 -35.36
C ASN A 50 -32.07 -4.56 -36.34
N LYS A 51 -32.05 -5.85 -36.78
CA LYS A 51 -32.75 -7.09 -36.35
C LYS A 51 -32.20 -8.34 -37.09
N ASN A 52 -32.59 -9.55 -36.62
CA ASN A 52 -32.62 -10.85 -37.34
C ASN A 52 -31.27 -11.45 -37.79
N ASP A 53 -31.15 -12.72 -38.20
CA ASP A 53 -31.69 -14.04 -37.80
C ASP A 53 -30.92 -15.07 -38.66
N ASP A 54 -30.56 -16.25 -38.15
CA ASP A 54 -30.58 -17.53 -38.91
C ASP A 54 -30.16 -18.75 -38.07
N ASP A 55 -31.19 -19.36 -37.48
CA ASP A 55 -31.58 -20.77 -37.55
C ASP A 55 -30.57 -21.96 -37.59
N LYS A 56 -30.95 -22.97 -36.79
CA LYS A 56 -30.97 -24.42 -37.12
C LYS A 56 -29.80 -25.38 -36.82
N LYS A 57 -29.81 -25.86 -35.57
CA LYS A 57 -30.09 -27.27 -35.15
C LYS A 57 -29.43 -28.45 -35.91
N ASN A 58 -28.67 -29.29 -35.19
CA ASN A 58 -28.99 -30.72 -35.04
C ASN A 58 -28.24 -31.41 -33.89
N GLU A 59 -28.97 -32.29 -33.18
CA GLU A 59 -28.46 -33.22 -32.16
C GLU A 59 -27.91 -34.48 -32.84
N THR A 60 -27.00 -35.20 -32.17
CA THR A 60 -26.95 -36.69 -32.10
C THR A 60 -25.93 -37.11 -31.04
N GLU A 61 -26.34 -37.96 -30.08
CA GLU A 61 -25.45 -38.67 -29.16
C GLU A 61 -24.88 -39.93 -29.84
N ASN A 62 -23.60 -40.29 -29.61
CA ASN A 62 -23.28 -41.65 -29.16
C ASN A 62 -21.89 -41.82 -28.54
N LYS A 63 -21.75 -42.96 -27.85
CA LYS A 63 -20.68 -43.44 -26.96
C LYS A 63 -19.69 -44.36 -27.69
N SER A 64 -18.37 -44.28 -27.39
CA SER A 64 -17.57 -45.38 -26.79
C SER A 64 -16.02 -45.16 -26.81
N GLU A 65 -15.38 -45.60 -25.73
CA GLU A 65 -14.05 -46.24 -25.60
C GLU A 65 -12.76 -45.66 -26.25
N THR A 66 -11.95 -45.06 -25.36
CA THR A 66 -10.54 -45.43 -25.05
C THR A 66 -9.58 -45.87 -26.16
N GLU A 67 -8.56 -45.05 -26.43
CA GLU A 67 -7.20 -45.53 -26.72
C GLU A 67 -6.11 -44.52 -26.28
N SER A 68 -4.89 -45.01 -26.01
CA SER A 68 -3.93 -44.37 -25.09
C SER A 68 -2.93 -43.40 -25.74
N LYS A 69 -2.64 -42.27 -25.08
CA LYS A 69 -1.40 -41.47 -25.28
C LYS A 69 -0.95 -40.82 -23.95
N PRO A 70 0.31 -40.31 -23.84
CA PRO A 70 1.05 -40.40 -22.58
C PRO A 70 0.62 -39.35 -21.56
N GLN A 71 0.77 -39.72 -20.28
CA GLN A 71 0.59 -38.86 -19.14
C GLN A 71 1.63 -37.71 -19.13
N SER A 72 1.34 -36.63 -19.84
CA SER A 72 1.93 -35.33 -19.52
C SER A 72 1.35 -34.89 -18.19
N ASN A 73 2.14 -34.92 -17.12
CA ASN A 73 1.80 -34.21 -15.89
C ASN A 73 1.82 -32.71 -16.19
N ALA A 74 0.68 -32.18 -16.62
CA ALA A 74 0.41 -30.76 -16.58
C ALA A 74 0.48 -30.34 -15.11
N LYS A 75 1.53 -29.60 -14.77
CA LYS A 75 1.75 -29.07 -13.44
C LYS A 75 0.77 -27.91 -13.26
N ASP A 76 -0.21 -28.04 -12.38
CA ASP A 76 -1.19 -26.97 -12.10
C ASP A 76 -0.49 -25.63 -11.84
N THR A 77 -0.58 -24.71 -12.80
CA THR A 77 -0.03 -23.36 -12.70
C THR A 77 -1.00 -22.36 -12.06
N ASP A 78 -2.28 -22.73 -11.92
CA ASP A 78 -3.36 -21.80 -11.55
C ASP A 78 -3.53 -21.61 -10.02
N SER A 79 -2.55 -22.05 -9.22
CA SER A 79 -2.58 -21.83 -7.77
C SER A 79 -2.47 -20.34 -7.44
N LYS A 80 -3.46 -19.81 -6.71
CA LYS A 80 -3.52 -18.41 -6.27
C LYS A 80 -3.32 -18.29 -4.76
N ILE A 81 -2.64 -17.23 -4.38
CA ILE A 81 -2.27 -16.89 -3.00
C ILE A 81 -3.06 -15.64 -2.58
N LYS A 82 -3.75 -15.71 -1.44
CA LYS A 82 -4.49 -14.57 -0.88
C LYS A 82 -3.56 -13.68 -0.04
N PHE A 83 -3.51 -12.40 -0.36
CA PHE A 83 -2.92 -11.37 0.48
C PHE A 83 -4.03 -10.50 1.07
N SER A 84 -4.07 -10.41 2.40
CA SER A 84 -5.03 -9.57 3.11
C SER A 84 -4.50 -8.14 3.20
N ILE A 85 -5.39 -7.17 3.08
CA ILE A 85 -5.06 -5.74 3.19
C ILE A 85 -5.70 -5.23 4.47
N TYR A 86 -4.86 -4.73 5.36
CA TYR A 86 -5.23 -4.33 6.71
C TYR A 86 -5.34 -2.81 6.83
N LYS A 87 -6.21 -2.34 7.72
CA LYS A 87 -6.18 -0.98 8.27
C LYS A 87 -6.10 -1.08 9.78
N ILE A 88 -5.20 -0.32 10.38
CA ILE A 88 -5.06 -0.25 11.84
C ILE A 88 -6.22 0.57 12.43
N ASP A 89 -6.84 0.06 13.49
CA ASP A 89 -7.82 0.82 14.28
C ASP A 89 -7.12 1.93 15.08
N GLU A 90 -7.67 3.14 15.05
CA GLU A 90 -7.07 4.30 15.73
C GLU A 90 -7.18 4.28 17.27
N ASN A 91 -8.02 3.41 17.83
CA ASN A 91 -8.26 3.29 19.27
C ASN A 91 -7.55 2.08 19.88
N SER A 92 -7.64 0.91 19.22
CA SER A 92 -7.00 -0.33 19.72
C SER A 92 -5.60 -0.58 19.16
N LEU A 93 -5.23 0.08 18.05
CA LEU A 93 -4.04 -0.20 17.25
C LEU A 93 -3.96 -1.61 16.66
N GLU A 94 -5.07 -2.37 16.70
CA GLU A 94 -5.17 -3.71 16.11
C GLU A 94 -5.46 -3.65 14.59
N PRO A 95 -4.95 -4.60 13.79
CA PRO A 95 -5.18 -4.65 12.36
C PRO A 95 -6.53 -5.29 11.99
N ASN A 96 -7.34 -4.57 11.23
CA ASN A 96 -8.59 -5.07 10.66
C ASN A 96 -8.41 -5.37 9.16
N GLU A 97 -8.75 -6.59 8.70
CA GLU A 97 -8.78 -6.89 7.26
C GLU A 97 -9.92 -6.11 6.60
N VAL A 98 -9.57 -5.14 5.75
CA VAL A 98 -10.54 -4.27 5.04
C VAL A 98 -10.75 -4.69 3.58
N SER A 99 -9.79 -5.40 2.99
CA SER A 99 -9.92 -6.01 1.65
C SER A 99 -8.87 -7.11 1.46
N SER A 100 -8.83 -7.73 0.28
CA SER A 100 -7.76 -8.67 -0.08
C SER A 100 -7.56 -8.74 -1.59
N ILE A 101 -6.41 -9.26 -2.00
CA ILE A 101 -6.07 -9.57 -3.40
C ILE A 101 -5.64 -11.03 -3.52
N SER A 102 -5.90 -11.65 -4.67
CA SER A 102 -5.43 -13.00 -4.98
C SER A 102 -4.40 -12.93 -6.10
N LEU A 103 -3.15 -13.26 -5.77
CA LEU A 103 -2.02 -13.20 -6.69
C LEU A 103 -1.65 -14.61 -7.17
N ASP A 104 -1.22 -14.73 -8.42
CA ASP A 104 -0.73 -15.99 -8.97
C ASP A 104 0.55 -16.44 -8.22
N SER A 105 0.58 -17.72 -7.81
CA SER A 105 1.71 -18.31 -7.08
C SER A 105 3.00 -18.37 -7.89
N SER A 106 2.92 -18.38 -9.23
CA SER A 106 4.06 -18.41 -10.15
C SER A 106 4.80 -17.07 -10.27
N LEU A 107 4.17 -15.95 -9.90
CA LEU A 107 4.78 -14.62 -9.93
C LEU A 107 6.03 -14.54 -9.05
N SER A 108 7.00 -13.71 -9.44
CA SER A 108 8.17 -13.45 -8.59
C SER A 108 7.76 -12.74 -7.29
N LEU A 109 8.60 -12.84 -6.26
CA LEU A 109 8.38 -12.11 -4.99
C LEU A 109 8.29 -10.59 -5.23
N ASN A 110 9.09 -10.05 -6.16
CA ASN A 110 9.06 -8.65 -6.55
C ASN A 110 7.74 -8.27 -7.23
N ASP A 111 7.22 -9.08 -8.16
CA ASP A 111 5.95 -8.79 -8.83
C ASP A 111 4.76 -8.87 -7.86
N LYS A 112 4.80 -9.83 -6.92
CA LYS A 112 3.82 -9.94 -5.84
C LYS A 112 3.86 -8.72 -4.92
N LEU A 113 5.05 -8.28 -4.49
CA LEU A 113 5.23 -7.08 -3.67
C LEU A 113 4.78 -5.80 -4.40
N ASN A 114 5.04 -5.67 -5.71
CA ASN A 114 4.56 -4.54 -6.50
C ASN A 114 3.03 -4.52 -6.63
N GLN A 115 2.39 -5.68 -6.84
CA GLN A 115 0.93 -5.76 -6.88
C GLN A 115 0.29 -5.48 -5.51
N LEU A 116 0.89 -5.98 -4.42
CA LEU A 116 0.47 -5.67 -3.05
C LEU A 116 0.65 -4.17 -2.73
N SER A 117 1.80 -3.58 -3.06
CA SER A 117 2.08 -2.15 -2.89
C SER A 117 1.02 -1.28 -3.55
N ASN A 118 0.66 -1.61 -4.80
CA ASN A 118 -0.38 -0.91 -5.56
C ASN A 118 -1.78 -1.05 -4.93
N ALA A 119 -2.09 -2.20 -4.32
CA ALA A 119 -3.39 -2.43 -3.68
C ALA A 119 -3.47 -1.70 -2.32
N VAL A 120 -2.45 -1.82 -1.48
CA VAL A 120 -2.33 -1.13 -0.18
C VAL A 120 -2.37 0.40 -0.37
N SER A 121 -1.66 0.91 -1.37
CA SER A 121 -1.68 2.33 -1.78
C SER A 121 -3.11 2.83 -2.07
N LYS A 122 -3.87 2.08 -2.87
CA LYS A 122 -5.25 2.44 -3.25
C LYS A 122 -6.24 2.32 -2.09
N THR A 123 -6.09 1.30 -1.25
CA THR A 123 -7.04 1.04 -0.14
C THR A 123 -6.83 1.98 1.04
N ASN A 124 -5.58 2.28 1.42
CA ASN A 124 -5.27 2.97 2.68
C ASN A 124 -4.69 4.40 2.49
N PHE A 125 -4.13 4.72 1.32
CA PHE A 125 -3.29 5.90 1.14
C PHE A 125 -3.65 6.75 -0.09
N ASP A 126 -4.92 6.72 -0.52
CA ASP A 126 -5.47 7.57 -1.60
C ASP A 126 -4.70 7.47 -2.95
N GLY A 127 -4.01 6.35 -3.18
CA GLY A 127 -3.16 6.15 -4.36
C GLY A 127 -1.77 6.77 -4.27
N LEU A 128 -1.28 7.17 -3.08
CA LEU A 128 0.10 7.58 -2.86
C LEU A 128 1.07 6.43 -3.19
N THR A 129 2.16 6.73 -3.89
CA THR A 129 3.01 5.71 -4.51
C THR A 129 3.83 4.94 -3.46
N LEU A 130 3.72 3.62 -3.51
CA LEU A 130 4.56 2.65 -2.80
C LEU A 130 5.43 1.93 -3.81
N GLN A 131 6.73 2.25 -3.86
CA GLN A 131 7.68 1.67 -4.81
C GLN A 131 8.57 0.62 -4.12
N VAL A 132 8.56 -0.63 -4.59
CA VAL A 132 9.55 -1.63 -4.16
C VAL A 132 10.93 -1.21 -4.71
N LYS A 133 11.92 -0.98 -3.83
CA LYS A 133 13.29 -0.56 -4.19
C LYS A 133 14.25 -1.73 -4.30
N SER A 134 14.24 -2.60 -3.30
CA SER A 134 15.12 -3.76 -3.20
C SER A 134 14.45 -4.86 -2.37
N ILE A 135 14.96 -6.08 -2.55
CA ILE A 135 14.72 -7.21 -1.66
C ILE A 135 16.11 -7.77 -1.35
N ASP A 136 16.61 -7.48 -0.16
CA ASP A 136 17.96 -7.78 0.27
C ASP A 136 17.96 -8.97 1.24
N THR A 137 19.07 -9.71 1.34
CA THR A 137 19.21 -10.78 2.34
C THR A 137 20.07 -10.28 3.50
N ILE A 138 19.46 -10.09 4.66
CA ILE A 138 20.12 -9.61 5.89
C ILE A 138 20.08 -10.76 6.91
N ASN A 139 21.25 -11.26 7.33
CA ASN A 139 21.36 -12.38 8.28
C ASN A 139 20.54 -13.63 7.88
N GLY A 140 20.42 -13.91 6.57
CA GLY A 140 19.64 -15.02 6.03
C GLY A 140 18.13 -14.76 5.88
N LYS A 141 17.63 -13.60 6.32
CA LYS A 141 16.24 -13.15 6.18
C LYS A 141 16.05 -12.25 4.95
N LYS A 142 14.95 -12.41 4.21
CA LYS A 142 14.56 -11.57 3.07
C LYS A 142 13.91 -10.28 3.57
N VAL A 143 14.52 -9.14 3.28
CA VAL A 143 14.06 -7.81 3.73
C VAL A 143 13.73 -6.93 2.53
N ALA A 144 12.50 -6.45 2.44
CA ALA A 144 12.11 -5.48 1.41
C ALA A 144 12.41 -4.04 1.84
N THR A 145 12.90 -3.22 0.91
CA THR A 145 12.94 -1.76 1.05
C THR A 145 11.81 -1.16 0.20
N ILE A 146 10.86 -0.46 0.84
CA ILE A 146 9.73 0.19 0.18
C ILE A 146 9.89 1.71 0.25
N ASN A 147 9.79 2.40 -0.88
CA ASN A 147 9.89 3.86 -0.93
C ASN A 147 8.49 4.49 -1.02
N LEU A 148 8.21 5.37 -0.08
CA LEU A 148 7.05 6.26 -0.02
C LEU A 148 7.35 7.43 -0.95
N VAL A 149 6.69 7.50 -2.10
CA VAL A 149 6.96 8.52 -3.12
C VAL A 149 5.77 9.49 -3.24
N ASP A 150 6.06 10.78 -3.16
CA ASP A 150 5.09 11.83 -3.46
C ASP A 150 4.77 11.87 -4.97
N SER A 151 3.60 12.40 -5.32
CA SER A 151 3.14 12.49 -6.71
C SER A 151 2.34 13.76 -6.95
N GLY A 152 2.98 14.76 -7.56
CA GLY A 152 2.42 16.10 -7.71
C GLY A 152 2.04 16.69 -6.36
N ASP A 153 0.77 17.12 -6.24
CA ASP A 153 0.24 17.71 -5.00
C ASP A 153 -0.08 16.67 -3.90
N LYS A 154 -0.03 15.36 -4.20
CA LYS A 154 -0.23 14.31 -3.21
C LYS A 154 1.09 13.98 -2.52
N THR A 155 1.17 14.27 -1.22
CA THR A 155 2.35 13.98 -0.39
C THR A 155 2.05 13.03 0.76
N TRP A 156 3.09 12.34 1.25
CA TRP A 156 3.00 11.47 2.43
C TRP A 156 3.02 12.24 3.76
N VAL A 157 3.61 13.44 3.81
CA VAL A 157 3.77 14.24 5.04
C VAL A 157 2.49 14.37 5.89
N PRO A 158 1.28 14.60 5.34
CA PRO A 158 0.04 14.65 6.12
C PRO A 158 -0.30 13.34 6.84
N LYS A 159 0.11 12.18 6.30
CA LYS A 159 -0.09 10.86 6.91
C LYS A 159 0.88 10.60 8.08
N PHE A 160 1.96 11.38 8.17
CA PHE A 160 2.96 11.30 9.26
C PHE A 160 2.63 12.24 10.45
N GLN A 161 1.53 13.00 10.40
CA GLN A 161 1.24 14.01 11.42
C GLN A 161 0.49 13.45 12.64
N GLY A 162 0.86 13.94 13.82
CA GLY A 162 0.28 13.57 15.12
C GLY A 162 0.71 12.17 15.58
N SER A 163 0.77 11.97 16.90
CA SER A 163 1.25 10.71 17.49
C SER A 163 0.43 9.49 17.03
N THR A 164 -0.90 9.56 17.14
CA THR A 164 -1.79 8.47 16.69
C THR A 164 -1.82 8.34 15.18
N GLY A 165 -1.81 9.45 14.43
CA GLY A 165 -1.85 9.44 12.97
C GLY A 165 -0.60 8.81 12.34
N GLY A 166 0.58 9.20 12.83
CA GLY A 166 1.86 8.59 12.46
C GLY A 166 1.89 7.09 12.81
N GLN A 167 1.54 6.72 14.04
CA GLN A 167 1.54 5.31 14.47
C GLN A 167 0.55 4.44 13.68
N VAL A 168 -0.66 4.94 13.39
CA VAL A 168 -1.63 4.26 12.52
C VAL A 168 -1.08 4.07 11.11
N THR A 169 -0.43 5.09 10.54
CA THR A 169 0.24 5.01 9.22
C THR A 169 1.38 3.99 9.25
N ALA A 170 2.24 4.03 10.26
CA ALA A 170 3.40 3.16 10.38
C ALA A 170 3.00 1.69 10.55
N ASN A 171 2.14 1.39 11.52
CA ASN A 171 1.62 0.04 11.74
C ASN A 171 0.82 -0.47 10.52
N THR A 172 0.10 0.40 9.81
CA THR A 172 -0.61 0.01 8.58
C THR A 172 0.39 -0.40 7.49
N LEU A 173 1.48 0.35 7.29
CA LEU A 173 2.52 -0.04 6.34
C LEU A 173 3.19 -1.36 6.75
N ILE A 174 3.65 -1.46 8.01
CA ILE A 174 4.38 -2.63 8.52
C ILE A 174 3.53 -3.91 8.41
N GLU A 175 2.29 -3.93 8.92
CA GLU A 175 1.41 -5.10 8.85
C GLU A 175 1.12 -5.52 7.41
N ASN A 176 0.83 -4.56 6.52
CA ASN A 176 0.50 -4.88 5.14
C ASN A 176 1.69 -5.47 4.37
N PHE A 177 2.94 -5.11 4.69
CA PHE A 177 4.11 -5.70 4.03
C PHE A 177 4.57 -7.01 4.69
N LEU A 178 4.57 -7.11 6.01
CA LEU A 178 4.95 -8.34 6.72
C LEU A 178 3.89 -9.45 6.62
N GLN A 179 2.62 -9.08 6.42
CA GLN A 179 1.48 -10.00 6.37
C GLN A 179 1.45 -10.88 7.63
N SER A 180 1.63 -10.27 8.80
CA SER A 180 1.78 -10.99 10.08
C SER A 180 0.49 -11.67 10.50
N ASN A 181 -0.65 -11.02 10.27
CA ASN A 181 -1.99 -11.53 10.57
C ASN A 181 -2.64 -12.33 9.41
N ASN A 182 -1.95 -12.46 8.27
CA ASN A 182 -2.47 -13.24 7.13
C ASN A 182 -2.37 -14.75 7.42
N LYS A 183 -3.50 -15.45 7.23
CA LYS A 183 -3.63 -16.90 7.46
C LYS A 183 -3.04 -17.77 6.33
N SER A 184 -2.62 -17.15 5.23
CA SER A 184 -1.99 -17.82 4.09
C SER A 184 -0.53 -18.17 4.42
N ASN A 185 -0.23 -19.46 4.58
CA ASN A 185 1.14 -19.94 4.76
C ASN A 185 1.90 -19.90 3.43
N VAL A 186 2.73 -18.88 3.24
CA VAL A 186 3.42 -18.55 1.99
C VAL A 186 4.87 -18.19 2.29
N ASP A 187 5.80 -18.62 1.44
CA ASP A 187 7.17 -18.08 1.50
C ASP A 187 7.16 -16.60 1.06
N TRP A 188 7.45 -15.71 2.01
CA TRP A 188 7.27 -14.26 1.88
C TRP A 188 8.53 -13.52 2.33
N ILE A 189 8.47 -12.19 2.44
CA ILE A 189 9.52 -11.43 3.13
C ILE A 189 9.45 -11.65 4.64
N ASP A 190 10.62 -11.75 5.26
CA ASP A 190 10.79 -11.86 6.71
C ASP A 190 10.82 -10.51 7.41
N GLY A 191 11.14 -9.44 6.66
CA GLY A 191 11.23 -8.08 7.17
C GLY A 191 10.97 -6.99 6.13
N VAL A 192 10.72 -5.78 6.60
CA VAL A 192 10.49 -4.59 5.78
C VAL A 192 11.12 -3.35 6.42
N LYS A 193 11.63 -2.44 5.60
CA LYS A 193 11.98 -1.06 5.98
C LYS A 193 11.48 -0.09 4.92
N PHE A 194 11.37 1.19 5.28
CA PHE A 194 10.85 2.21 4.39
C PHE A 194 11.81 3.36 4.18
N LEU A 195 11.68 3.99 3.01
CA LEU A 195 12.29 5.25 2.63
C LEU A 195 11.19 6.26 2.29
N TYR A 196 11.51 7.54 2.31
CA TYR A 196 10.64 8.60 1.81
C TYR A 196 11.38 9.41 0.74
N ASN A 197 10.81 9.49 -0.47
CA ASN A 197 11.44 10.09 -1.64
C ASN A 197 12.89 9.62 -1.92
N ASN A 198 13.19 8.34 -1.60
CA ASN A 198 14.48 7.65 -1.64
C ASN A 198 15.46 7.95 -0.48
N GLU A 199 15.06 8.76 0.49
CA GLU A 199 15.87 9.15 1.65
C GLU A 199 15.38 8.47 2.94
N THR A 200 16.18 8.56 4.00
CA THR A 200 15.80 8.09 5.34
C THR A 200 14.60 8.90 5.85
N ILE A 201 13.68 8.24 6.56
CA ILE A 201 12.51 8.91 7.15
C ILE A 201 12.94 9.63 8.44
N GLU A 202 12.96 10.97 8.41
CA GLU A 202 13.35 11.82 9.55
C GLU A 202 12.14 12.50 10.25
N TYR A 203 10.95 11.88 10.18
CA TYR A 203 9.73 12.39 10.82
C TYR A 203 9.46 11.67 12.16
N ASP A 204 9.53 12.40 13.28
CA ASP A 204 9.44 11.85 14.65
C ASP A 204 8.34 10.79 14.85
N HIS A 205 7.11 11.07 14.39
CA HIS A 205 5.93 10.21 14.60
C HIS A 205 5.90 8.93 13.73
N VAL A 206 6.86 8.77 12.81
CA VAL A 206 7.02 7.58 11.95
C VAL A 206 8.48 7.16 11.80
N SER A 207 9.35 7.62 12.69
CA SER A 207 10.81 7.40 12.62
C SER A 207 11.19 5.92 12.60
N GLU A 208 10.41 5.07 13.28
CA GLU A 208 10.54 3.61 13.27
C GLU A 208 10.49 3.02 11.86
N LEU A 209 9.81 3.64 10.89
CA LEU A 209 9.74 3.13 9.51
C LEU A 209 11.10 3.11 8.80
N SER A 210 12.10 3.86 9.30
CA SER A 210 13.48 3.79 8.80
C SER A 210 14.22 2.51 9.23
N GLU A 211 13.75 1.84 10.29
CA GLU A 211 14.33 0.60 10.81
C GLU A 211 13.81 -0.64 10.06
N VAL A 212 14.50 -1.78 10.25
CA VAL A 212 14.03 -3.06 9.71
C VAL A 212 13.10 -3.73 10.71
N HIS A 213 11.81 -3.72 10.40
CA HIS A 213 10.78 -4.49 11.10
C HIS A 213 10.82 -5.94 10.61
N TYR A 214 10.72 -6.90 11.53
CA TYR A 214 10.64 -8.32 11.20
C TYR A 214 9.31 -8.90 11.67
N LYS A 215 8.87 -9.96 10.99
CA LYS A 215 7.79 -10.85 11.43
C LYS A 215 8.23 -11.76 12.59
#